data_AF-A0A6I4VRS3-F1
#
_entry.id   AF-A0A6I4VRS3-F1
#
_cell.length_a   1.000
_cell.length_b   1.000
_cell.length_c   1.000
_cell.angle_alpha   90.00
_cell.angle_beta   90.00
_cell.angle_gamma   90.00
#
_symmetry.space_group_name_H-M   'P 1'
#
loop_
_entity.id
_entity.type
_entity.pdbx_description
1 polymer ?
#
loop_
_entity_poly.entity_id
_entity_poly.type
_entity_poly.pdbx_seq_one_letter_code
_entity_poly.pdbx_strand_id
1 'polypeptide(L)'
;MAWIYLIIAGLFEMGWAIGLKYTQSFTKLVPSIFTIICMIISLYLLSLSLKTLPIGTAYTIWTGIGAIGTVLFGMLFLGESREWIRIVFILFIVVGVVGLKVVSGGDPH
;
A
#
# COMPACT_ATOMS: atom_id res chain seq x y z
N MET A 1 18.19 -5.90 -5.34
CA MET A 1 17.88 -4.53 -4.87
C MET A 1 16.43 -4.11 -5.08
N ALA A 2 15.80 -4.42 -6.22
CA ALA A 2 14.42 -4.03 -6.52
C ALA A 2 13.36 -4.46 -5.49
N TRP A 3 13.52 -5.63 -4.86
CA TRP A 3 12.67 -6.07 -3.76
C TRP A 3 12.72 -5.16 -2.52
N ILE A 4 13.89 -4.60 -2.20
CA ILE A 4 14.04 -3.63 -1.10
C ILE A 4 13.32 -2.33 -1.46
N TYR A 5 13.50 -1.84 -2.69
CA TYR A 5 12.76 -0.67 -3.18
C TYR A 5 11.26 -0.90 -3.15
N LEU A 6 10.78 -2.10 -3.48
CA LEU A 6 9.38 -2.47 -3.43
C LEU A 6 8.80 -2.44 -2.02
N ILE A 7 9.54 -2.99 -1.04
CA ILE A 7 9.12 -2.97 0.37
C ILE A 7 9.08 -1.53 0.90
N ILE A 8 10.12 -0.73 0.61
CA ILE A 8 10.16 0.68 1.02
C ILE A 8 9.05 1.48 0.32
N ALA A 9 8.79 1.21 -0.97
CA ALA A 9 7.69 1.83 -1.71
C ALA A 9 6.35 1.56 -1.04
N GLY A 10 6.08 0.32 -0.61
CA GLY A 10 4.86 -0.05 0.09
C GLY A 10 4.74 0.60 1.48
N LEU A 11 5.84 0.79 2.20
CA LEU A 11 5.84 1.54 3.46
C LEU A 11 5.51 3.03 3.25
N PHE A 12 6.07 3.65 2.22
CA PHE A 12 5.70 5.00 1.84
C PHE A 12 4.24 5.09 1.36
N GLU A 13 3.74 4.02 0.73
CA GLU A 13 2.34 3.91 0.31
C GLU A 13 1.39 4.00 1.50
N MET A 14 1.65 3.16 2.50
CA MET A 14 0.96 3.21 3.79
C MET A 14 1.03 4.63 4.39
N GLY A 15 2.20 5.26 4.36
CA GLY A 15 2.42 6.60 4.91
C GLY A 15 1.56 7.69 4.27
N TRP A 16 1.48 7.75 2.93
CA TRP A 16 0.63 8.74 2.27
C TRP A 16 -0.86 8.38 2.34
N ALA A 17 -1.22 7.09 2.32
CA ALA A 17 -2.60 6.64 2.50
C ALA A 17 -3.16 7.06 3.88
N ILE A 18 -2.34 6.92 4.93
CA ILE A 18 -2.68 7.43 6.27
C ILE A 18 -2.69 8.97 6.26
N GLY A 19 -1.68 9.59 5.63
CA GLY A 19 -1.56 11.04 5.52
C GLY A 19 -2.80 11.72 4.95
N LEU A 20 -3.43 11.12 3.92
CA LEU A 20 -4.70 11.59 3.34
C LEU A 20 -5.82 11.75 4.36
N LYS A 21 -5.88 10.89 5.38
CA LYS A 21 -6.88 11.02 6.45
C LYS A 21 -6.64 12.28 7.30
N TYR A 22 -5.38 12.68 7.46
CA TYR A 22 -4.98 13.85 8.25
C TYR A 22 -4.98 15.17 7.46
N THR A 23 -5.04 15.13 6.12
CA THR A 23 -5.11 16.36 5.30
C THR A 23 -6.43 17.11 5.46
N GLN A 24 -7.48 16.44 5.98
CA GLN A 24 -8.84 16.98 6.07
C GLN A 24 -9.30 17.56 4.73
N SER A 25 -9.34 16.72 3.68
CA SER A 25 -9.66 17.15 2.31
C SER A 25 -8.70 18.20 1.76
N PHE A 26 -7.40 18.07 2.06
CA PHE A 26 -6.34 19.02 1.67
C PHE A 26 -6.43 20.42 2.30
N THR A 27 -7.25 20.60 3.34
CA THR A 27 -7.37 21.87 4.04
C THR A 27 -6.15 22.19 4.92
N LYS A 28 -5.45 21.16 5.42
CA LYS A 28 -4.23 21.33 6.21
C LYS A 28 -2.98 21.23 5.33
N LEU A 29 -2.19 22.31 5.27
CA LEU A 29 -0.99 22.39 4.42
C LEU A 29 0.09 21.37 4.81
N VAL A 30 0.44 21.27 6.09
CA VAL A 30 1.57 20.44 6.56
C VAL A 30 1.36 18.93 6.27
N PRO A 31 0.21 18.32 6.64
CA PRO A 31 -0.07 16.92 6.29
C PRO A 31 -0.18 16.71 4.78
N SER A 32 -0.68 17.70 4.03
CA SER A 32 -0.84 17.60 2.58
C SER A 32 0.50 17.54 1.87
N ILE A 33 1.44 18.41 2.23
CA ILE A 33 2.79 18.41 1.67
C ILE A 33 3.50 17.08 1.98
N PHE A 34 3.41 16.61 3.22
CA PHE A 34 4.00 15.33 3.60
C PHE A 34 3.41 14.16 2.80
N THR A 35 2.08 14.14 2.65
CA THR A 35 1.36 13.14 1.87
C THR A 35 1.84 13.12 0.41
N ILE A 36 1.96 14.29 -0.22
CA ILE A 36 2.42 14.41 -1.61
C ILE A 36 3.88 13.94 -1.75
N ILE A 37 4.76 14.33 -0.83
CA ILE A 37 6.17 13.90 -0.85
C ILE A 37 6.25 12.38 -0.71
N CYS A 38 5.53 11.79 0.25
CA CYS A 38 5.49 10.35 0.42
C CYS A 38 4.92 9.61 -0.80
N MET A 39 3.90 10.18 -1.45
CA MET A 39 3.33 9.64 -2.68
C MET A 39 4.35 9.62 -3.82
N ILE A 40 5.06 10.73 -4.04
CA ILE A 40 6.10 10.81 -5.08
C ILE A 40 7.22 9.81 -4.81
N ILE A 41 7.69 9.71 -3.57
CA ILE A 41 8.76 8.77 -3.19
C ILE A 41 8.29 7.32 -3.40
N SER A 42 7.07 6.99 -2.98
CA SER A 42 6.48 5.65 -3.15
C SER A 42 6.43 5.24 -4.62
N LEU A 43 5.89 6.10 -5.47
CA LEU A 43 5.75 5.83 -6.90
C LEU A 43 7.10 5.77 -7.61
N TYR A 44 8.07 6.59 -7.21
CA TYR A 44 9.41 6.56 -7.78
C TYR A 44 10.14 5.24 -7.44
N LEU A 45 10.06 4.79 -6.19
CA LEU A 45 10.64 3.52 -5.75
C LEU A 45 9.94 2.31 -6.41
N LEU A 46 8.62 2.39 -6.59
CA LEU A 46 7.87 1.39 -7.35
C LEU A 46 8.40 1.34 -8.80
N SER A 47 8.52 2.49 -9.47
CA SER A 47 9.07 2.57 -10.83
C SER A 47 10.48 1.97 -10.95
N LEU A 48 11.34 2.18 -9.94
CA LEU A 48 12.65 1.53 -9.86
C LEU A 48 12.56 0.01 -9.75
N SER A 49 11.59 -0.50 -8.99
CA SER A 49 11.39 -1.95 -8.85
C SER A 49 10.91 -2.60 -10.17
N LEU A 50 10.08 -1.88 -10.94
CA LEU A 50 9.53 -2.31 -12.23
C LEU A 50 10.58 -2.49 -13.32
N LYS A 51 11.78 -1.91 -13.18
CA LYS A 51 12.89 -2.15 -14.11
C LYS A 51 13.38 -3.60 -14.13
N THR A 52 13.02 -4.38 -13.10
CA THR A 52 13.50 -5.76 -12.92
C THR A 52 12.40 -6.74 -12.55
N LEU A 53 11.27 -6.26 -12.00
CA LEU A 53 10.15 -7.09 -11.58
C LEU A 53 8.98 -6.90 -12.55
N PRO A 54 8.25 -7.98 -12.90
CA PRO A 54 7.01 -7.88 -13.64
C PRO A 54 6.03 -6.95 -12.94
N ILE A 55 5.33 -6.12 -13.71
CA ILE A 55 4.41 -5.10 -13.16
C ILE A 55 3.29 -5.70 -12.32
N GLY A 56 2.75 -6.86 -12.73
CA GLY A 56 1.72 -7.56 -11.95
C GLY A 56 2.23 -7.95 -10.55
N THR A 57 3.44 -8.54 -10.47
CA THR A 57 4.05 -8.94 -9.20
C THR A 57 4.37 -7.74 -8.32
N ALA A 58 5.02 -6.72 -8.88
CA ALA A 58 5.41 -5.53 -8.14
C ALA A 58 4.19 -4.77 -7.60
N TYR A 59 3.20 -4.50 -8.46
CA TYR A 59 2.00 -3.76 -8.07
C TYR A 59 1.19 -4.48 -7.00
N THR A 60 1.01 -5.80 -7.15
CA THR A 60 0.26 -6.61 -6.18
C THR A 60 0.91 -6.59 -4.80
N ILE A 61 2.24 -6.67 -4.73
CA ILE A 61 2.96 -6.65 -3.45
C ILE A 61 2.99 -5.24 -2.85
N TRP A 62 3.20 -4.22 -3.68
CA TRP A 62 3.14 -2.81 -3.28
C TRP A 62 1.80 -2.49 -2.60
N THR A 63 0.70 -2.66 -3.34
CA THR A 63 -0.66 -2.43 -2.84
C THR A 63 -1.01 -3.33 -1.66
N GLY A 64 -0.51 -4.58 -1.64
CA GLY A 64 -0.71 -5.48 -0.50
C GLY A 64 -0.07 -4.95 0.79
N ILE A 65 1.17 -4.47 0.73
CA ILE A 65 1.87 -3.86 1.88
C ILE A 65 1.15 -2.59 2.32
N GLY A 66 0.80 -1.71 1.38
CA GLY A 66 0.06 -0.48 1.65
C GLY A 66 -1.28 -0.76 2.36
N ALA A 67 -2.10 -1.65 1.79
CA ALA A 67 -3.40 -1.99 2.34
C ALA A 67 -3.33 -2.59 3.75
N ILE A 68 -2.46 -3.60 3.95
CA ILE A 68 -2.29 -4.25 5.26
C ILE A 68 -1.79 -3.24 6.30
N GLY A 69 -0.79 -2.43 5.92
CA GLY A 69 -0.22 -1.42 6.79
C GLY A 69 -1.23 -0.34 7.21
N THR A 70 -1.99 0.21 6.25
CA THR A 70 -3.01 1.23 6.52
C THR A 70 -4.13 0.68 7.40
N VAL A 71 -4.58 -0.54 7.17
CA VAL A 71 -5.59 -1.19 8.03
C VAL A 71 -5.08 -1.38 9.46
N LEU A 72 -3.87 -1.95 9.62
CA LEU A 72 -3.26 -2.16 10.94
C LEU A 72 -3.13 -0.84 11.69
N PHE A 73 -2.68 0.21 11.01
CA PHE A 73 -2.58 1.54 11.60
C PHE A 73 -3.97 2.12 11.96
N GLY A 74 -4.97 1.90 11.11
CA GLY A 74 -6.38 2.22 11.38
C GLY A 74 -6.89 1.61 12.68
N MET A 75 -6.65 0.32 12.88
CA MET A 75 -7.09 -0.43 14.06
C MET A 75 -6.32 -0.10 15.35
N LEU A 76 -5.03 0.25 15.22
CA LEU A 76 -4.16 0.53 16.36
C LEU A 76 -4.23 2.00 16.81
N PHE A 77 -4.18 2.95 15.88
CA PHE A 77 -3.99 4.38 16.17
C PHE A 77 -5.25 5.22 15.96
N LEU A 78 -6.09 4.87 14.99
CA LEU A 78 -7.30 5.64 14.66
C LEU A 78 -8.54 5.17 15.41
N GLY A 79 -8.40 4.16 16.28
CA GLY A 79 -9.50 3.60 17.06
C GLY A 79 -10.61 3.01 16.18
N GLU A 80 -10.30 2.67 14.93
CA GLU A 80 -11.30 2.15 14.02
C GLU A 80 -11.87 0.82 14.52
N SER A 81 -13.17 0.61 14.29
CA SER A 81 -13.89 -0.55 14.80
C SER A 81 -13.17 -1.86 14.43
N ARG A 82 -12.79 -2.61 15.47
CA ARG A 82 -12.20 -3.96 15.39
C ARG A 82 -13.28 -5.03 15.28
N GLU A 83 -14.43 -4.69 14.71
CA GLU A 83 -15.49 -5.64 14.45
C GLU A 83 -14.94 -6.83 13.67
N TRP A 84 -15.21 -8.02 14.19
CA TRP A 84 -14.78 -9.28 13.59
C TRP A 84 -15.21 -9.37 12.11
N ILE A 85 -16.41 -8.87 11.79
CA ILE A 85 -16.93 -8.83 10.40
C ILE A 85 -16.01 -8.01 9.47
N ARG A 86 -15.49 -6.87 9.94
CA ARG A 86 -14.65 -5.98 9.12
C ARG A 86 -13.30 -6.62 8.83
N ILE A 87 -12.74 -7.30 9.83
CA ILE A 87 -11.48 -8.05 9.71
C ILE A 87 -11.63 -9.17 8.67
N VAL A 88 -12.77 -9.88 8.64
CA VAL A 88 -13.05 -10.93 7.64
C VAL A 88 -13.10 -10.37 6.21
N PHE A 89 -13.76 -9.23 5.99
CA PHE A 89 -13.78 -8.61 4.66
C PHE A 89 -12.41 -8.08 4.22
N ILE A 90 -11.63 -7.54 5.14
CA ILE A 90 -10.24 -7.17 4.86
C ILE A 90 -9.42 -8.41 4.48
N LEU A 91 -9.61 -9.53 5.20
CA LEU A 91 -9.01 -10.81 4.85
C LEU A 91 -9.40 -11.27 3.45
N PHE A 92 -10.65 -11.10 3.03
CA PHE A 92 -11.04 -11.38 1.63
C PHE A 92 -10.32 -10.49 0.62
N ILE A 93 -10.13 -9.21 0.90
CA ILE A 93 -9.33 -8.32 0.04
C ILE A 93 -7.89 -8.84 -0.04
N VAL A 94 -7.27 -9.16 1.10
CA VAL A 94 -5.90 -9.68 1.15
C VAL A 94 -5.79 -11.02 0.40
N VAL A 95 -6.74 -11.94 0.59
CA VAL A 95 -6.77 -13.23 -0.14
C VAL A 95 -6.98 -13.00 -1.64
N GLY A 96 -7.81 -12.05 -2.05
CA GLY A 96 -7.98 -11.67 -3.46
C GLY A 96 -6.68 -11.14 -4.07
N VAL A 97 -5.99 -10.25 -3.37
CA VAL A 97 -4.68 -9.70 -3.79
C VAL A 97 -3.62 -10.80 -3.86
N VAL A 98 -3.52 -11.66 -2.85
CA VAL A 98 -2.57 -12.79 -2.83
C VAL A 98 -2.92 -13.83 -3.89
N GLY A 99 -4.20 -14.15 -4.08
CA GLY A 99 -4.68 -15.06 -5.11
C GLY A 99 -4.33 -14.57 -6.51
N LEU A 100 -4.53 -13.27 -6.78
CA LEU A 100 -4.08 -12.65 -8.03
C LEU A 100 -2.56 -12.74 -8.19
N LYS A 101 -1.76 -12.52 -7.14
CA LYS A 101 -0.30 -12.72 -7.20
C LYS A 101 0.06 -14.14 -7.62
N VAL A 102 -0.58 -15.14 -7.03
CA VAL A 102 -0.28 -16.56 -7.26
C VAL A 102 -0.66 -16.97 -8.68
N VAL A 103 -1.78 -16.46 -9.20
CA VAL A 103 -2.26 -16.78 -10.56
C VAL A 103 -1.49 -15.99 -11.63
N SER A 104 -1.23 -14.70 -11.43
CA SER A 104 -0.41 -13.89 -12.36
C SER A 104 1.08 -14.24 -12.33
N GLY A 105 1.54 -15.05 -11.37
CA GLY A 105 2.87 -15.66 -11.40
C GLY A 105 3.05 -16.70 -12.52
N GLY A 106 1.99 -17.02 -13.27
CA GLY A 106 1.99 -17.95 -14.39
C GLY A 106 2.04 -17.30 -15.79
N ASP A 107 2.41 -16.03 -15.93
CA ASP A 107 2.59 -15.42 -17.25
C ASP A 107 3.94 -15.83 -17.90
N PRO A 108 3.94 -16.50 -19.07
CA PRO A 108 5.13 -17.04 -19.73
C PRO A 108 5.80 -16.04 -20.70
N HIS A 109 5.81 -14.75 -20.39
CA HIS A 109 6.44 -13.71 -21.22
C HIS A 109 7.72 -13.15 -20.60
#